data_AF-A0A7J7N798-F1
#
_entry.id   AF-A0A7J7N798-F1
#
_cell.length_a   1.000
_cell.length_b   1.000
_cell.length_c   1.000
_cell.angle_alpha   90.00
_cell.angle_beta   90.00
_cell.angle_gamma   90.00
#
_symmetry.space_group_name_H-M   'P 1'
#
loop_
_entity.id
_entity.type
_entity.pdbx_description
1 polymer ?
#
loop_
_entity_poly.entity_id
_entity_poly.type
_entity_poly.pdbx_seq_one_letter_code
_entity_poly.pdbx_strand_id
1 'polypeptide(L)'
;MAANEHRVMTVCPRYNQYKDAWNTSVLVEIKVGDKIETVRFFHCYKRGVDRVFVDHPIFLEKAALEAPRVLSLNSNKYFSGPYGDDVVFIVNDWHMALFPCYIKSIYKSQGIYESAKVKIEVLKKSLPLNSTPPPLKDDMISQVLGHERRGQVSGLEFGVTLTKLGIILQTTGRVAELEEQLVAMMGKMEKMSNLVLKLICNQASLSCIYHNN
;
A
#
# COMPACT_ATOMS: atom_id res chain seq x y z
N MET A 1 -6.70 7.67 21.31
CA MET A 1 -5.26 7.53 21.65
C MET A 1 -4.61 8.88 21.93
N ALA A 2 -4.47 9.79 20.95
CA ALA A 2 -3.82 11.09 21.20
C ALA A 2 -4.59 12.02 22.17
N ALA A 3 -5.93 11.99 22.14
CA ALA A 3 -6.76 12.73 23.10
C ALA A 3 -6.66 12.18 24.55
N ASN A 4 -6.10 10.98 24.72
CA ASN A 4 -5.89 10.34 26.02
C ASN A 4 -4.43 10.48 26.47
N GLU A 5 -3.74 11.54 26.01
CA GLU A 5 -2.37 11.90 26.41
C GLU A 5 -1.26 10.91 26.00
N HIS A 6 -1.56 9.96 25.12
CA HIS A 6 -0.52 9.11 24.54
C HIS A 6 0.20 9.83 23.40
N ARG A 7 1.52 9.64 23.31
CA ARG A 7 2.32 10.06 22.15
C ARG A 7 2.05 9.09 21.00
N VAL A 8 1.44 9.57 19.92
CA VAL A 8 0.99 8.71 18.80
C VAL A 8 1.68 9.11 17.51
N MET A 9 2.29 8.14 16.84
CA MET A 9 2.84 8.29 15.49
C MET A 9 2.02 7.45 14.51
N THR A 10 1.80 7.97 13.30
CA THR A 10 1.30 7.18 12.16
C THR A 10 2.32 7.23 11.04
N VAL A 11 2.76 6.07 10.56
CA VAL A 11 3.71 5.96 9.44
C VAL A 11 2.98 5.39 8.23
N CYS A 12 3.12 6.02 7.06
CA CYS A 12 2.59 5.50 5.80
C CYS A 12 3.46 5.92 4.60
N PRO A 13 3.31 5.28 3.43
CA PRO A 13 4.02 5.70 2.23
C PRO A 13 3.58 7.09 1.78
N ARG A 14 4.49 7.84 1.19
CA ARG A 14 4.22 9.13 0.59
C ARG A 14 3.77 8.93 -0.85
N TYR A 15 2.47 8.76 -1.05
CA TYR A 15 1.90 8.56 -2.39
C TYR A 15 1.86 9.84 -3.24
N ASN A 16 1.89 11.01 -2.61
CA ASN A 16 1.83 12.29 -3.30
C ASN A 16 2.58 13.39 -2.52
N GLN A 17 2.80 14.53 -3.15
CA GLN A 17 3.41 15.70 -2.54
C GLN A 17 2.39 16.45 -1.67
N TYR A 18 2.29 16.02 -0.41
CA TYR A 18 1.41 16.67 0.57
C TYR A 18 1.93 18.06 0.95
N LYS A 19 1.11 19.10 0.75
CA LYS A 19 1.47 20.51 1.03
C LYS A 19 1.79 20.77 2.51
N ASP A 20 1.15 20.02 3.40
CA ASP A 20 1.26 20.13 4.85
C ASP A 20 2.39 19.29 5.44
N ALA A 21 3.05 18.45 4.64
CA ALA A 21 4.16 17.64 5.09
C ALA A 21 5.50 18.30 4.74
N TRP A 22 6.31 18.58 5.76
CA TRP A 22 7.64 19.17 5.60
C TRP A 22 8.72 18.07 5.64
N ASN A 23 9.83 18.28 4.92
CA ASN A 23 10.93 17.32 4.89
C ASN A 23 11.70 17.37 6.22
N THR A 24 11.85 16.24 6.90
CA THR A 24 12.61 16.19 8.17
C THR A 24 14.11 16.35 7.96
N SER A 25 14.57 16.32 6.71
CA SER A 25 15.99 16.31 6.32
C SER A 25 16.77 15.11 6.86
N VAL A 26 16.07 14.12 7.40
CA VAL A 26 16.64 12.86 7.86
C VAL A 26 16.68 11.88 6.70
N LEU A 27 17.88 11.40 6.40
CA LEU A 27 18.15 10.36 5.42
C LEU A 27 18.51 9.08 6.17
N VAL A 28 17.88 7.97 5.79
CA VAL A 28 18.21 6.65 6.34
C VAL A 28 18.54 5.71 5.20
N GLU A 29 19.70 5.07 5.30
CA GLU A 29 20.13 4.04 4.37
C GLU A 29 19.59 2.69 4.81
N ILE A 30 18.81 2.08 3.93
CA ILE A 30 18.16 0.80 4.20
C ILE A 30 18.74 -0.26 3.27
N LYS A 31 19.40 -1.25 3.85
CA LYS A 31 19.80 -2.46 3.12
C LYS A 31 18.59 -3.36 2.88
N VAL A 32 18.27 -3.62 1.62
CA VAL A 32 17.24 -4.57 1.17
C VAL A 32 17.86 -5.53 0.16
N GLY A 33 18.03 -6.79 0.58
CA GLY A 33 18.83 -7.76 -0.19
C GLY A 33 20.25 -7.24 -0.38
N ASP A 34 20.66 -7.13 -1.64
CA ASP A 34 22.01 -6.69 -2.04
C ASP A 34 22.11 -5.18 -2.34
N LYS A 35 20.99 -4.44 -2.28
CA LYS A 35 20.95 -3.00 -2.56
C LYS A 35 20.80 -2.20 -1.28
N ILE A 36 21.44 -1.03 -1.27
CA ILE A 36 21.28 0.00 -0.24
C ILE A 36 20.47 1.12 -0.88
N GLU A 37 19.33 1.42 -0.28
CA GLU A 37 18.39 2.42 -0.77
C GLU A 37 18.24 3.52 0.28
N THR A 38 18.26 4.78 -0.15
CA THR A 38 18.14 5.93 0.75
C THR A 38 16.68 6.34 0.86
N VAL A 39 16.16 6.33 2.08
CA VAL A 39 14.78 6.72 2.39
C VAL A 39 14.76 8.09 3.06
N ARG A 40 13.77 8.91 2.66
CA ARG A 40 13.50 10.21 3.29
C ARG A 40 12.20 10.17 4.07
N PHE A 41 12.13 10.97 5.11
CA PHE A 41 10.92 11.14 5.91
C PHE A 41 10.36 12.55 5.76
N PHE A 42 9.04 12.63 5.63
CA PHE A 42 8.29 13.86 5.72
C PHE A 42 7.40 13.79 6.95
N HIS A 43 7.22 14.93 7.62
CA HIS A 43 6.46 14.99 8.85
C HIS A 43 5.37 16.06 8.79
N CYS A 44 4.28 15.78 9.49
CA CYS A 44 3.19 16.71 9.71
C CYS A 44 2.60 16.43 11.10
N TYR A 45 2.56 17.45 11.96
CA TYR A 45 1.90 17.33 13.25
C TYR A 45 0.47 17.86 13.18
N LYS A 46 -0.51 16.99 13.38
CA LYS A 46 -1.93 17.37 13.33
C LYS A 46 -2.73 16.63 14.40
N ARG A 47 -3.54 17.38 15.15
CA ARG A 47 -4.48 16.85 16.15
C ARG A 47 -3.81 15.96 17.21
N GLY A 48 -2.64 16.35 17.68
CA GLY A 48 -1.91 15.58 18.68
C GLY A 48 -1.18 14.34 18.14
N VAL A 49 -1.17 14.14 16.81
CA VAL A 49 -0.58 12.96 16.17
C VAL A 49 0.56 13.38 15.27
N ASP A 50 1.70 12.70 15.41
CA ASP A 50 2.86 12.79 14.54
C ASP A 50 2.63 11.93 13.29
N ARG A 51 2.34 12.57 12.15
CA ARG A 51 2.14 11.88 10.88
C ARG A 51 3.43 11.89 10.09
N VAL A 52 3.99 10.71 9.86
CA VAL A 52 5.24 10.49 9.14
C VAL A 52 4.95 9.82 7.81
N PHE A 53 5.47 10.41 6.73
CA PHE A 53 5.35 9.89 5.38
C PHE A 53 6.71 9.43 4.88
N VAL A 54 6.76 8.21 4.38
CA VAL A 54 7.97 7.59 3.84
C VAL A 54 8.06 7.88 2.34
N ASP A 55 9.04 8.68 1.95
CA ASP A 55 9.28 9.06 0.55
C ASP A 55 10.21 8.05 -0.10
N HIS A 56 9.65 6.88 -0.43
CA HIS A 56 10.33 5.81 -1.17
C HIS A 56 9.32 5.02 -2.01
N PRO A 57 9.64 4.61 -3.25
CA PRO A 57 8.69 3.93 -4.14
C PRO A 57 8.22 2.55 -3.64
N ILE A 58 8.98 1.88 -2.75
CA ILE A 58 8.76 0.45 -2.44
C ILE A 58 8.82 0.10 -0.94
N PHE A 59 9.50 0.87 -0.07
CA PHE A 59 9.88 0.38 1.26
C PHE A 59 9.15 1.10 2.39
N LEU A 60 8.14 0.44 2.94
CA LEU A 60 7.42 0.93 4.12
C LEU A 60 7.85 0.23 5.41
N GLU A 61 7.92 -1.11 5.44
CA GLU A 61 8.04 -1.88 6.68
C GLU A 61 9.31 -1.55 7.47
N LYS A 62 10.47 -1.59 6.80
CA LYS A 62 11.75 -1.29 7.43
C LYS A 62 11.91 0.18 7.77
N ALA A 63 11.46 1.08 6.89
CA ALA A 63 11.47 2.51 7.16
C ALA A 63 10.59 2.88 8.37
N ALA A 64 9.47 2.18 8.56
CA ALA A 64 8.60 2.35 9.72
C ALA A 64 9.23 1.88 11.04
N LEU A 65 10.22 0.98 11.00
CA LEU A 65 11.01 0.57 12.17
C LEU A 65 12.12 1.56 12.51
N GLU A 66 12.61 2.30 11.53
CA GLU A 66 13.65 3.32 11.77
C GLU A 66 13.04 4.65 12.22
N ALA A 67 11.83 4.98 11.77
CA ALA A 67 11.19 6.26 12.08
C ALA A 67 11.10 6.61 13.59
N PRO A 68 10.69 5.70 14.49
CA PRO A 68 10.62 5.99 15.94
C PRO A 68 11.97 6.30 16.58
N ARG A 69 13.07 5.76 16.03
CA ARG A 69 14.41 5.87 16.61
C ARG A 69 15.17 7.07 16.07
N VAL A 70 15.10 7.28 14.75
CA VAL A 70 15.91 8.30 14.07
C VAL A 70 15.23 9.68 14.09
N LEU A 71 13.89 9.74 14.08
CA LEU A 71 13.19 11.02 14.00
C LEU A 71 13.06 11.68 15.38
N SER A 72 13.83 12.74 15.59
CA SER A 72 13.66 13.63 16.74
C SER A 72 12.53 14.63 16.49
N LEU A 73 11.36 14.40 17.09
CA LEU A 73 10.14 15.18 16.85
C LEU A 73 9.79 16.02 18.08
N ASN A 74 9.78 17.34 17.91
CA ASN A 74 9.56 18.32 18.99
C ASN A 74 8.25 19.11 18.83
N SER A 75 7.32 18.64 18.00
CA SER A 75 6.07 19.36 17.70
C SER A 75 5.02 19.27 18.82
N ASN A 76 5.18 18.32 19.75
CA ASN A 76 4.29 18.14 20.88
C ASN A 76 4.77 18.98 22.09
N LYS A 77 3.83 19.55 22.85
CA LYS A 77 4.13 20.35 24.05
C LYS A 77 4.68 19.50 25.21
N TYR A 78 4.26 18.24 25.30
CA TYR A 78 4.58 17.35 26.43
C TYR A 78 5.72 16.38 26.13
N PHE A 79 5.98 16.11 24.85
CA PHE A 79 6.98 15.12 24.41
C PHE A 79 7.94 15.76 23.41
N SER A 80 9.23 15.50 23.59
CA SER A 80 10.31 15.94 22.68
C SER A 80 11.30 14.80 22.43
N GLY A 81 12.10 14.93 21.38
CA GLY A 81 13.09 13.92 21.00
C GLY A 81 12.52 12.73 20.22
N PRO A 82 13.27 11.63 20.08
CA PRO A 82 12.80 10.42 19.42
C PRO A 82 11.71 9.71 20.23
N TYR A 83 10.99 8.79 19.59
CA TYR A 83 10.05 7.90 20.29
C TYR A 83 10.79 6.82 21.07
N GLY A 84 11.94 6.37 20.55
CA GLY A 84 12.77 5.36 21.17
C GLY A 84 12.25 3.94 20.94
N ASP A 85 12.69 3.03 21.81
CA ASP A 85 12.52 1.59 21.63
C ASP A 85 11.32 1.01 22.43
N ASP A 86 10.80 1.76 23.41
CA ASP A 86 9.64 1.33 24.21
C ASP A 86 8.32 1.78 23.54
N VAL A 87 7.92 1.04 22.51
CA VAL A 87 6.79 1.39 21.66
C VAL A 87 5.82 0.22 21.48
N VAL A 88 4.54 0.57 21.32
CA VAL A 88 3.51 -0.38 20.90
C VAL A 88 3.18 -0.11 19.45
N PHE A 89 3.52 -1.06 18.58
CA PHE A 89 3.18 -1.01 17.17
C PHE A 89 1.78 -1.56 16.94
N ILE A 90 0.95 -0.78 16.27
CA ILE A 90 -0.34 -1.21 15.74
C ILE A 90 -0.18 -1.26 14.23
N VAL A 91 -0.17 -2.47 13.66
CA VAL A 91 0.05 -2.69 12.23
C VAL A 91 -1.25 -3.09 11.56
N ASN A 92 -1.51 -2.49 10.40
CA ASN A 92 -2.78 -2.63 9.70
C ASN A 92 -2.63 -3.48 8.45
N ASP A 93 -3.49 -4.48 8.34
CA ASP A 93 -3.66 -5.35 7.19
C ASP A 93 -2.40 -6.12 6.75
N TRP A 94 -2.57 -6.85 5.64
CA TRP A 94 -1.57 -7.73 5.07
C TRP A 94 -0.29 -7.02 4.62
N HIS A 95 -0.35 -5.72 4.29
CA HIS A 95 0.81 -4.90 3.91
C HIS A 95 1.88 -4.81 5.00
N MET A 96 1.52 -5.14 6.25
CA MET A 96 2.42 -5.13 7.40
C MET A 96 2.47 -6.51 8.08
N ALA A 97 2.05 -7.58 7.40
CA ALA A 97 1.97 -8.92 7.97
C ALA A 97 3.34 -9.49 8.35
N LEU A 98 4.42 -9.07 7.66
CA LEU A 98 5.79 -9.51 7.95
C LEU A 98 6.47 -8.67 9.05
N PHE A 99 5.86 -7.56 9.45
CA PHE A 99 6.42 -6.64 10.45
C PHE A 99 6.77 -7.29 11.80
N PRO A 100 5.92 -8.15 12.41
CA PRO A 100 6.27 -8.82 13.67
C PRO A 100 7.45 -9.78 13.50
N CYS A 101 7.53 -10.47 12.36
CA CYS A 101 8.65 -11.35 12.05
C CYS A 101 9.95 -10.56 11.93
N TYR A 102 9.91 -9.40 11.26
CA TYR A 102 11.08 -8.54 11.07
C TYR A 102 11.62 -7.97 12.39
N ILE A 103 10.72 -7.47 13.26
CA ILE A 103 11.11 -7.01 14.61
C ILE A 103 11.77 -8.15 15.38
N LYS A 104 11.13 -9.32 15.42
CA LYS A 104 11.58 -10.43 16.26
C LYS A 104 12.91 -11.02 15.79
N SER A 105 13.10 -11.16 14.49
CA SER A 105 14.28 -11.83 13.94
C SER A 105 15.51 -10.93 13.86
N ILE A 106 15.34 -9.64 13.60
CA ILE A 106 16.46 -8.72 13.32
C ILE A 106 16.68 -7.73 14.47
N TYR A 107 15.63 -7.08 14.96
CA TYR A 107 15.81 -6.01 15.95
C TYR A 107 15.93 -6.58 17.36
N LYS A 108 15.00 -7.45 17.77
CA LYS A 108 15.03 -8.05 19.11
C LYS A 108 16.23 -8.97 19.31
N SER A 109 16.71 -9.62 18.26
CA SER A 109 17.94 -10.42 18.32
C SER A 109 19.20 -9.57 18.54
N GLN A 110 19.15 -8.28 18.19
CA GLN A 110 20.21 -7.29 18.40
C GLN A 110 20.04 -6.48 19.70
N GLY A 111 19.06 -6.83 20.55
CA GLY A 111 18.75 -6.08 21.77
C GLY A 111 17.99 -4.77 21.54
N ILE A 112 17.43 -4.58 20.34
CA ILE A 112 16.63 -3.40 19.98
C ILE A 112 15.14 -3.77 20.05
N TYR A 113 14.29 -2.85 20.52
CA TYR A 113 12.84 -3.08 20.66
C TYR A 113 12.49 -4.27 21.59
N GLU A 114 13.28 -4.51 22.64
CA GLU A 114 13.06 -5.63 23.57
C GLU A 114 11.67 -5.58 24.21
N SER A 115 11.31 -4.43 24.79
CA SER A 115 10.01 -4.20 25.44
C SER A 115 8.86 -3.97 24.45
N ALA A 116 9.18 -3.72 23.17
CA ALA A 116 8.17 -3.35 22.18
C ALA A 116 7.16 -4.48 21.94
N LYS A 117 5.89 -4.10 21.80
CA LYS A 117 4.78 -5.01 21.51
C LYS A 117 4.18 -4.69 20.15
N VAL A 118 3.72 -5.72 19.43
CA VAL A 118 3.10 -5.58 18.12
C VAL A 118 1.69 -6.15 18.17
N LYS A 119 0.71 -5.36 17.74
CA LYS A 119 -0.68 -5.77 17.55
C LYS A 119 -1.03 -5.65 16.07
N ILE A 120 -1.54 -6.72 15.48
CA ILE A 120 -2.02 -6.73 14.09
C ILE A 120 -3.52 -6.46 14.10
N GLU A 121 -3.96 -5.50 13.31
CA GLU A 121 -5.37 -5.23 13.04
C GLU A 121 -5.68 -5.59 11.59
N VAL A 122 -6.57 -6.58 11.41
CA VAL A 122 -7.04 -7.02 10.08
C VAL A 122 -8.40 -6.39 9.85
N LEU A 123 -8.53 -5.55 8.83
CA LEU A 123 -9.82 -5.01 8.43
C LEU A 123 -10.63 -6.09 7.71
N LYS A 124 -11.51 -6.76 8.45
CA LYS A 124 -12.58 -7.56 7.84
C LYS A 124 -13.71 -6.64 7.44
N LYS A 125 -13.89 -6.39 6.14
CA LYS A 125 -15.17 -5.88 5.63
C LYS A 125 -16.14 -7.06 5.64
N SER A 126 -16.88 -7.24 6.73
CA SER A 126 -17.96 -8.22 6.78
C SER A 126 -19.10 -7.71 5.90
N LEU A 127 -19.26 -8.29 4.70
CA LEU A 127 -20.48 -8.13 3.92
C LEU A 127 -21.59 -8.94 4.61
N PRO A 128 -22.69 -8.33 5.08
CA PRO A 128 -23.78 -9.06 5.70
C PRO A 128 -24.49 -9.93 4.65
N LEU A 129 -24.66 -11.22 4.94
CA LEU A 129 -25.13 -12.22 3.99
C LEU A 129 -26.66 -12.19 3.70
N ASN A 130 -27.44 -11.34 4.39
CA ASN A 130 -28.90 -11.49 4.50
C ASN A 130 -29.75 -10.25 4.20
N SER A 131 -29.24 -9.26 3.48
CA SER A 131 -30.08 -8.18 2.93
C SER A 131 -30.16 -8.30 1.42
N THR A 132 -31.37 -8.16 0.86
CA THR A 132 -31.57 -7.93 -0.59
C THR A 132 -30.58 -6.86 -1.05
N PRO A 133 -29.78 -7.12 -2.11
CA PRO A 133 -28.71 -6.20 -2.49
C PRO A 133 -29.34 -4.85 -2.86
N PRO A 134 -28.93 -3.75 -2.22
CA PRO A 134 -29.37 -2.42 -2.64
C PRO A 134 -28.86 -2.14 -4.06
N PRO A 135 -29.51 -1.23 -4.81
CA PRO A 135 -29.08 -0.87 -6.16
C PRO A 135 -27.60 -0.47 -6.16
N LEU A 136 -26.85 -0.96 -7.16
CA LEU A 136 -25.38 -0.86 -7.26
C LEU A 136 -24.80 0.54 -6.97
N LYS A 137 -25.56 1.60 -7.28
CA LYS A 137 -25.17 2.99 -7.03
C LYS A 137 -25.21 3.37 -5.54
N ASP A 138 -26.23 2.91 -4.82
CA ASP A 138 -26.42 3.20 -3.40
C ASP A 138 -25.41 2.41 -2.55
N ASP A 139 -25.07 1.20 -3.00
CA ASP A 139 -24.08 0.34 -2.34
C ASP A 139 -22.65 0.90 -2.51
N MET A 140 -22.29 1.42 -3.70
CA MET A 140 -21.00 2.07 -3.90
C MET A 140 -20.80 3.32 -3.04
N ILE A 141 -21.86 4.13 -2.86
CA ILE A 141 -21.83 5.34 -2.04
C ILE A 141 -21.76 4.98 -0.55
N SER A 142 -22.55 4.00 -0.11
CA SER A 142 -22.57 3.52 1.29
C SER A 142 -21.28 2.79 1.69
N GLN A 143 -20.65 2.07 0.76
CA GLN A 143 -19.35 1.45 0.97
C GLN A 143 -18.19 2.44 1.09
N VAL A 144 -18.35 3.65 0.55
CA VAL A 144 -17.36 4.74 0.57
C VAL A 144 -17.54 5.65 1.79
N LEU A 145 -18.78 5.96 2.15
CA LEU A 145 -19.10 6.89 3.24
C LEU A 145 -19.38 6.19 4.58
N GLY A 146 -19.56 4.87 4.59
CA GLY A 146 -20.07 4.15 5.76
C GLY A 146 -21.55 4.46 6.02
N HIS A 147 -22.22 3.62 6.80
CA HIS A 147 -23.60 3.86 7.18
C HIS A 147 -23.64 5.02 8.19
N GLU A 148 -23.84 6.26 7.73
CA GLU A 148 -24.05 7.39 8.64
C GLU A 148 -25.33 7.13 9.46
N ARG A 149 -25.17 6.85 10.76
CA ARG A 149 -26.27 7.08 11.70
C ARG A 149 -26.44 8.59 11.79
N ARG A 150 -27.65 9.07 11.50
CA ARG A 150 -28.06 10.48 11.70
C ARG A 150 -27.63 10.92 13.10
N GLY A 151 -26.58 11.73 13.16
CA GLY A 151 -25.96 12.12 14.43
C GLY A 151 -24.55 12.69 14.25
N GLN A 152 -24.46 13.88 13.65
CA GLN A 152 -23.53 14.96 13.99
C GLN A 152 -22.07 14.56 14.34
N VAL A 153 -21.14 14.70 13.39
CA VAL A 153 -19.75 15.09 13.70
C VAL A 153 -19.25 16.14 12.71
N SER A 154 -19.11 17.36 13.21
CA SER A 154 -18.54 18.50 12.50
C SER A 154 -17.02 18.39 12.45
N GLY A 155 -16.44 18.54 11.25
CA GLY A 155 -15.08 19.05 11.08
C GLY A 155 -13.95 18.03 11.12
N LEU A 156 -13.86 17.15 10.13
CA LEU A 156 -12.63 16.70 9.45
C LEU A 156 -13.09 15.89 8.24
N GLU A 157 -12.25 15.75 7.23
CA GLU A 157 -12.49 14.94 6.03
C GLU A 157 -13.08 15.72 4.85
N PHE A 158 -12.23 16.53 4.21
CA PHE A 158 -12.53 17.02 2.85
C PHE A 158 -11.35 16.88 1.88
N GLY A 159 -10.37 15.99 2.13
CA GLY A 159 -9.17 15.95 1.27
C GLY A 159 -8.46 14.62 1.06
N VAL A 160 -8.93 13.49 1.61
CA VAL A 160 -8.21 12.20 1.49
C VAL A 160 -9.06 11.10 0.85
N THR A 161 -10.38 11.20 0.96
CA THR A 161 -11.32 10.16 0.54
C THR A 161 -11.54 10.15 -0.98
N LEU A 162 -11.82 11.30 -1.60
CA LEU A 162 -12.08 11.39 -3.05
C LEU A 162 -10.83 11.07 -3.89
N THR A 163 -9.64 11.48 -3.46
CA THR A 163 -8.41 11.27 -4.22
C THR A 163 -7.96 9.81 -4.19
N LYS A 164 -8.09 9.12 -3.04
CA LYS A 164 -7.81 7.68 -2.96
C LYS A 164 -8.79 6.86 -3.79
N LEU A 165 -10.07 7.22 -3.78
CA LEU A 165 -11.07 6.57 -4.63
C LEU A 165 -10.83 6.82 -6.12
N GLY A 166 -10.49 8.05 -6.50
CA GLY A 166 -10.16 8.40 -7.87
C GLY A 166 -8.95 7.64 -8.41
N ILE A 167 -7.91 7.50 -7.59
CA ILE A 167 -6.74 6.69 -7.95
C ILE A 167 -7.14 5.21 -8.07
N ILE A 168 -7.82 4.63 -7.08
CA ILE A 168 -8.23 3.21 -7.11
C ILE A 168 -9.11 2.91 -8.33
N LEU A 169 -10.09 3.78 -8.65
CA LEU A 169 -10.95 3.66 -9.83
C LEU A 169 -10.18 3.80 -11.15
N GLN A 170 -9.20 4.70 -11.21
CA GLN A 170 -8.32 4.82 -12.39
C GLN A 170 -7.41 3.60 -12.56
N THR A 171 -6.85 3.07 -11.47
CA THR A 171 -5.99 1.89 -11.53
C THR A 171 -6.78 0.64 -11.91
N THR A 172 -7.99 0.43 -11.35
CA THR A 172 -8.85 -0.70 -11.72
C THR A 172 -9.34 -0.60 -13.16
N GLY A 173 -9.69 0.61 -13.64
CA GLY A 173 -10.05 0.83 -15.04
C GLY A 173 -8.92 0.51 -16.01
N ARG A 174 -7.69 0.96 -15.71
CA ARG A 174 -6.50 0.65 -16.53
C ARG A 174 -6.13 -0.82 -16.49
N VAL A 175 -6.32 -1.51 -15.35
CA VAL A 175 -6.09 -2.96 -15.25
C VAL A 175 -7.10 -3.71 -16.11
N ALA A 176 -8.38 -3.34 -16.09
CA ALA A 176 -9.40 -3.96 -16.94
C ALA A 176 -9.11 -3.76 -18.45
N GLU A 177 -8.67 -2.57 -18.84
CA GLU A 177 -8.29 -2.28 -20.23
C GLU A 177 -7.04 -3.09 -20.66
N LEU A 178 -6.05 -3.23 -19.77
CA LEU A 178 -4.87 -4.06 -20.03
C LEU A 178 -5.21 -5.56 -20.11
N GLU A 179 -6.14 -6.04 -19.28
CA GLU A 179 -6.62 -7.43 -19.34
C GLU A 179 -7.35 -7.70 -20.67
N GLU A 180 -8.20 -6.78 -21.12
CA GLU A 180 -8.88 -6.91 -22.43
C GLU A 180 -7.88 -6.93 -23.59
N GLN A 181 -6.87 -6.05 -23.55
CA GLN A 181 -5.79 -6.04 -24.54
C GLN A 181 -4.98 -7.33 -24.53
N LEU A 182 -4.70 -7.90 -23.36
CA LEU A 182 -3.97 -9.16 -23.22
C LEU A 182 -4.76 -10.32 -23.82
N VAL A 183 -6.07 -10.41 -23.55
CA VAL A 183 -6.97 -11.43 -24.14
C VAL A 183 -7.05 -11.30 -25.66
N ALA A 184 -7.18 -10.07 -26.18
CA ALA A 184 -7.18 -9.82 -27.62
C ALA A 184 -5.86 -10.21 -28.29
N MET A 185 -4.72 -9.99 -27.60
CA MET A 185 -3.40 -10.36 -28.10
C MET A 185 -3.20 -11.88 -28.13
N MET A 186 -3.66 -12.59 -27.09
CA MET A 186 -3.64 -14.05 -27.06
C MET A 186 -4.45 -14.66 -28.21
N GLY A 187 -5.65 -14.13 -28.50
CA GLY A 187 -6.46 -14.60 -29.63
C GLY A 187 -5.80 -14.35 -31.00
N LYS A 188 -5.00 -13.29 -31.15
CA LYS A 188 -4.20 -13.04 -32.36
C LYS A 188 -3.05 -14.03 -32.49
N MET A 189 -2.35 -14.35 -31.40
CA MET A 189 -1.29 -15.37 -31.39
C MET A 189 -1.81 -16.74 -31.79
N GLU A 190 -3.00 -17.13 -31.32
CA GLU A 190 -3.60 -18.41 -31.66
C GLU A 190 -3.97 -18.50 -33.15
N LYS A 191 -4.55 -17.43 -33.71
CA LYS A 191 -4.81 -17.33 -35.17
C LYS A 191 -3.53 -17.39 -35.99
N MET A 192 -2.47 -16.73 -35.54
CA MET A 192 -1.17 -16.75 -36.20
C MET A 192 -0.52 -18.13 -36.14
N SER A 193 -0.59 -18.82 -35.00
CA SER A 193 -0.13 -20.21 -34.85
C SER A 193 -0.83 -21.15 -35.83
N ASN A 194 -2.15 -21.03 -35.96
CA ASN A 194 -2.93 -21.82 -36.91
C ASN A 194 -2.58 -21.54 -38.38
N LEU A 195 -2.24 -20.29 -38.73
CA LEU A 195 -1.76 -19.95 -40.07
C LEU A 195 -0.36 -20.51 -40.34
N VAL A 196 0.54 -20.45 -39.36
CA VAL A 196 1.88 -21.03 -39.47
C VAL A 196 1.78 -22.55 -39.67
N LEU A 197 0.94 -23.24 -38.90
CA LEU A 197 0.70 -24.68 -39.08
C LEU A 197 0.15 -25.00 -40.48
N LYS A 198 -0.78 -24.20 -41.01
CA LYS A 198 -1.30 -24.36 -42.37
C LYS A 198 -0.21 -24.14 -43.44
N LEU A 199 0.65 -23.14 -43.26
CA LEU A 199 1.75 -22.86 -44.18
C LEU A 199 2.78 -24.01 -44.19
N ILE A 200 3.12 -24.54 -43.02
CA ILE A 200 4.02 -25.70 -42.88
C ILE A 200 3.43 -26.92 -43.61
N CYS A 201 2.13 -27.17 -43.44
CA CYS A 201 1.44 -28.30 -44.08
C CYS A 201 1.41 -28.16 -45.63
N ASN A 202 1.18 -26.94 -46.12
CA ASN A 202 1.24 -26.65 -47.56
C ASN A 202 2.66 -26.78 -48.14
N GLN A 203 3.69 -26.35 -47.39
CA GLN A 203 5.09 -26.50 -47.82
C GLN A 203 5.51 -27.97 -47.89
N ALA A 204 5.10 -28.80 -46.92
CA ALA A 204 5.30 -30.24 -46.95
C ALA A 204 4.62 -30.87 -48.18
N SER A 205 3.38 -30.48 -48.47
CA SER A 205 2.62 -30.97 -49.63
C SER A 205 3.27 -30.60 -50.96
N LEU A 206 3.81 -29.38 -51.08
CA LEU A 206 4.57 -28.94 -52.25
C LEU A 206 5.89 -29.72 -52.40
N SER A 207 6.63 -29.95 -51.31
CA SER A 207 7.89 -30.72 -51.36
C SER A 207 7.69 -32.16 -51.82
N CYS A 208 6.58 -32.81 -51.45
CA CYS A 208 6.22 -34.15 -51.91
C CYS A 208 5.87 -34.22 -53.40
N ILE A 209 5.36 -33.13 -53.98
CA ILE A 209 5.04 -33.04 -55.41
C ILE A 209 6.33 -32.86 -56.23
N TYR A 210 7.29 -32.07 -55.76
CA TYR A 210 8.55 -31.80 -56.47
C TYR A 210 9.62 -32.90 -56.35
N HIS A 211 9.49 -33.87 -55.43
CA HIS A 211 10.40 -35.02 -55.30
C HIS A 211 9.94 -36.30 -56.05
N ASN A 212 8.79 -36.26 -56.74
CA ASN A 212 8.24 -37.38 -57.50
C ASN A 212 8.32 -37.19 -59.03
N ASN A 213 9.18 -36.28 -59.51
CA ASN A 213 9.57 -36.14 -60.92
C ASN A 213 11.06 -36.40 -61.12
#